data_AF-A0A443LCS3-F1
#
_entry.id   AF-A0A443LCS3-F1
#
_cell.length_a   1.000
_cell.length_b   1.000
_cell.length_c   1.000
_cell.angle_alpha   90.00
_cell.angle_beta   90.00
_cell.angle_gamma   90.00
#
_symmetry.space_group_name_H-M   'P 1'
#
loop_
_entity.id
_entity.type
_entity.pdbx_description
1 polymer ?
#
loop_
_entity_poly.entity_id
_entity_poly.type
_entity_poly.pdbx_seq_one_letter_code
_entity_poly.pdbx_strand_id
1 'polypeptide(L)'
;MRKRVPVRYGEVEPRREIWLSLHTDSRAEAEVKAPAIWRAQIEAWEARLAGASEGAERRFQAAQDLAAKRGFSWLPLKDVTRLPREELLERIEAIPAHGEVPNRQEAAAILGAVSAPEITVSRALDLYWGFTRDRVTEGLLHISVRGIHLENPEG
;
A
#
# COMPACT_ATOMS: atom_id res chain seq x y z
N MET A 1 3.24 -10.36 -32.58
CA MET A 1 2.01 -10.80 -31.87
C MET A 1 1.26 -9.58 -31.35
N ARG A 2 -0.06 -9.49 -31.56
CA ARG A 2 -0.92 -8.42 -31.00
C ARG A 2 -1.71 -8.96 -29.81
N LYS A 3 -1.67 -8.27 -28.67
CA LYS A 3 -2.43 -8.62 -27.47
C LYS A 3 -3.10 -7.39 -26.87
N ARG A 4 -4.31 -7.57 -26.33
CA ARG A 4 -5.01 -6.56 -25.55
C ARG A 4 -4.39 -6.49 -24.15
N VAL A 5 -4.22 -5.28 -23.63
CA VAL A 5 -3.78 -5.07 -22.25
C VAL A 5 -4.96 -5.38 -21.30
N PRO A 6 -4.80 -6.29 -20.33
CA PRO A 6 -5.81 -6.50 -19.29
C PRO A 6 -6.06 -5.22 -18.49
N VAL A 7 -7.32 -4.98 -18.11
CA VAL A 7 -7.76 -3.74 -17.45
C VAL A 7 -6.97 -3.45 -16.17
N ARG A 8 -6.58 -4.51 -15.44
CA ARG A 8 -5.78 -4.44 -14.21
C ARG A 8 -4.45 -3.68 -14.37
N TYR A 9 -3.84 -3.74 -15.55
CA TYR A 9 -2.54 -3.10 -15.80
C TYR A 9 -2.67 -1.71 -16.40
N GLY A 10 -3.89 -1.16 -16.53
CA GLY A 10 -4.14 0.14 -17.16
C GLY A 10 -3.45 1.31 -16.48
N GLU A 11 -3.16 1.21 -15.18
CA GLU A 11 -2.40 2.23 -14.43
C GLU A 11 -0.92 2.28 -14.82
N VAL A 12 -0.32 1.13 -15.12
CA VAL A 12 1.12 1.01 -15.44
C VAL A 12 1.38 0.94 -16.94
N GLU A 13 0.36 0.59 -17.74
CA GLU A 13 0.37 0.54 -19.20
C GLU A 13 -0.94 1.13 -19.73
N PRO A 14 -0.96 2.42 -20.11
CA PRO A 14 -2.18 3.10 -20.58
C PRO A 14 -2.62 2.67 -21.99
N ARG A 15 -1.78 1.94 -22.74
CA ARG A 15 -2.13 1.46 -24.08
C ARG A 15 -3.20 0.37 -24.00
N ARG A 16 -4.20 0.42 -24.88
CA ARG A 16 -5.26 -0.61 -24.94
C ARG A 16 -4.78 -1.91 -25.58
N GLU A 17 -3.82 -1.83 -26.50
CA GLU A 17 -3.23 -2.95 -27.21
C GLU A 17 -1.72 -2.75 -27.36
N ILE A 18 -0.98 -3.86 -27.32
CA ILE A 18 0.46 -3.87 -27.55
C ILE A 18 0.86 -4.85 -28.65
N TRP A 19 1.95 -4.50 -29.32
CA TRP A 19 2.60 -5.31 -30.33
C TRP A 19 3.90 -5.85 -29.75
N LEU A 20 3.96 -7.17 -29.56
CA LEU A 20 5.14 -7.87 -29.06
C LEU A 20 5.85 -8.56 -30.21
N SER A 21 7.12 -8.21 -30.42
CA SER A 21 8.01 -8.89 -31.36
C SER A 21 8.41 -10.25 -30.80
N LEU A 22 8.30 -11.29 -31.63
CA LEU A 22 8.67 -12.67 -31.23
C LEU A 22 10.12 -13.01 -31.61
N HIS A 23 10.82 -12.06 -32.25
CA HIS A 23 12.23 -12.19 -32.68
C HIS A 23 12.52 -13.49 -33.45
N THR A 24 11.56 -13.92 -34.26
CA THR A 24 11.69 -15.05 -35.19
C THR A 24 10.80 -14.79 -36.40
N ASP A 25 11.26 -15.22 -37.56
CA ASP A 25 10.59 -15.21 -38.86
C ASP A 25 9.92 -16.57 -39.17
N SER A 26 10.26 -17.63 -38.43
CA SER A 26 9.60 -18.93 -38.50
C SER A 26 8.30 -18.94 -37.71
N ARG A 27 7.19 -19.27 -38.39
CA ARG A 27 5.87 -19.39 -37.77
C ARG A 27 5.82 -20.45 -36.66
N ALA A 28 6.47 -21.59 -36.87
CA ALA A 28 6.49 -22.67 -35.89
C ALA A 28 7.21 -22.25 -34.60
N GLU A 29 8.35 -21.56 -34.73
CA GLU A 29 9.05 -21.01 -33.57
C GLU A 29 8.29 -19.87 -32.90
N ALA A 30 7.60 -19.04 -33.68
CA ALA A 30 6.78 -17.95 -33.17
C ALA A 30 5.64 -18.49 -32.28
N GLU A 31 4.97 -19.57 -32.71
CA GLU A 31 3.90 -20.21 -31.94
C GLU A 31 4.40 -20.79 -30.62
N VAL A 32 5.62 -21.35 -30.58
CA VAL A 32 6.24 -21.88 -29.34
C VAL A 32 6.73 -20.76 -28.41
N LYS A 33 7.31 -19.67 -28.95
CA LYS A 33 7.87 -18.55 -28.17
C LYS A 33 6.80 -17.58 -27.65
N ALA A 34 5.67 -17.46 -28.35
CA ALA A 34 4.62 -16.50 -28.01
C ALA A 34 4.07 -16.59 -26.58
N PRO A 35 3.77 -17.79 -26.02
CA PRO A 35 3.33 -17.90 -24.62
C PRO A 35 4.39 -17.42 -23.62
N ALA A 36 5.66 -17.73 -23.84
CA ALA A 36 6.76 -17.35 -22.95
C ALA A 36 6.95 -15.83 -22.92
N ILE A 37 6.96 -15.19 -24.10
CA ILE A 37 7.08 -13.72 -24.22
C ILE A 37 5.86 -13.03 -23.58
N TRP A 38 4.66 -13.59 -23.77
CA TRP A 38 3.45 -13.05 -23.15
C TRP A 38 3.51 -13.15 -21.62
N ARG A 39 3.98 -14.28 -21.08
CA ARG A 39 4.14 -14.45 -19.63
C ARG A 39 5.15 -13.45 -19.05
N ALA A 40 6.31 -13.29 -19.69
CA ALA A 40 7.31 -12.31 -19.28
C ALA A 40 6.77 -10.87 -19.30
N GLN A 41 5.90 -10.53 -20.26
CA GLN A 41 5.26 -9.22 -20.31
C GLN A 41 4.27 -9.01 -19.15
N ILE A 42 3.51 -10.04 -18.78
CA ILE A 42 2.63 -10.01 -17.61
C ILE A 42 3.44 -9.82 -16.33
N GLU A 43 4.50 -10.62 -16.14
CA GLU A 43 5.41 -10.51 -14.98
C GLU A 43 6.03 -9.11 -14.88
N ALA A 44 6.42 -8.51 -16.01
CA ALA A 44 6.92 -7.14 -16.05
C ALA A 44 5.88 -6.10 -15.61
N TRP A 45 4.61 -6.28 -15.99
CA TRP A 45 3.54 -5.39 -15.53
C TRP A 45 3.23 -5.60 -14.04
N GLU A 46 3.28 -6.83 -13.55
CA GLU A 46 3.12 -7.13 -12.12
C GLU A 46 4.22 -6.48 -11.28
N ALA A 47 5.47 -6.58 -11.70
CA ALA A 47 6.59 -5.91 -11.03
C ALA A 47 6.42 -4.38 -10.98
N ARG A 48 5.95 -3.78 -12.09
CA ARG A 48 5.67 -2.33 -12.15
C ARG A 48 4.53 -1.93 -11.22
N LEU A 49 3.47 -2.72 -11.17
CA LEU A 49 2.31 -2.47 -10.31
C LEU A 49 2.70 -2.59 -8.83
N ALA A 50 3.47 -3.61 -8.47
CA ALA A 50 4.01 -3.79 -7.12
C ALA A 50 4.88 -2.60 -6.70
N GLY A 51 5.84 -2.19 -7.55
CA GLY A 51 6.70 -1.03 -7.26
C GLY A 51 5.93 0.30 -7.14
N ALA A 52 4.88 0.48 -7.94
CA ALA A 52 4.01 1.66 -7.84
C ALA A 52 3.23 1.67 -6.51
N SER A 53 2.68 0.52 -6.10
CA SER A 53 1.98 0.35 -4.83
C SER A 53 2.89 0.62 -3.64
N GLU A 54 4.08 0.01 -3.60
CA GLU A 54 5.04 0.25 -2.52
C GLU A 54 5.48 1.72 -2.43
N GLY A 55 5.70 2.36 -3.58
CA GLY A 55 6.02 3.79 -3.63
C GLY A 55 4.87 4.67 -3.15
N ALA A 56 3.63 4.28 -3.40
CA ALA A 56 2.45 4.97 -2.88
C ALA A 56 2.30 4.79 -1.36
N GLU A 57 2.47 3.56 -0.84
CA GLU A 57 2.46 3.26 0.58
C GLU A 57 3.53 4.07 1.34
N ARG A 58 4.78 4.11 0.86
CA ARG A 58 5.85 4.89 1.50
C ARG A 58 5.55 6.39 1.53
N ARG A 59 5.03 6.96 0.45
CA ARG A 59 4.63 8.38 0.39
C ARG A 59 3.49 8.68 1.34
N PHE A 60 2.54 7.76 1.44
CA PHE A 60 1.39 7.89 2.34
C PHE A 60 1.83 7.83 3.81
N GLN A 61 2.69 6.88 4.18
CA GLN A 61 3.25 6.81 5.53
C GLN A 61 4.02 8.09 5.88
N ALA A 62 4.87 8.59 4.98
CA ALA A 62 5.59 9.84 5.20
C ALA A 62 4.63 11.04 5.40
N ALA A 63 3.51 11.08 4.68
CA ALA A 63 2.49 12.11 4.87
C ALA A 63 1.79 12.00 6.24
N GLN A 64 1.50 10.78 6.71
CA GLN A 64 0.95 10.58 8.05
C GLN A 64 1.94 11.03 9.13
N ASP A 65 3.20 10.66 9.01
CA ASP A 65 4.24 11.04 9.96
C ASP A 65 4.44 12.56 10.01
N LEU A 66 4.38 13.23 8.85
CA LEU A 66 4.45 14.70 8.77
C LEU A 66 3.25 15.37 9.44
N ALA A 67 2.03 14.89 9.19
CA ALA A 67 0.83 15.40 9.87
C ALA A 67 0.90 15.18 11.39
N ALA A 68 1.32 13.98 11.81
CA ALA A 68 1.43 13.62 13.22
C ALA A 68 2.48 14.45 13.97
N LYS A 69 3.63 14.73 13.35
CA LYS A 69 4.64 15.65 13.90
C LYS A 69 4.12 17.07 14.14
N ARG A 70 3.04 17.45 13.47
CA ARG A 70 2.37 18.75 13.60
C ARG A 70 1.15 18.70 14.51
N GLY A 71 0.89 17.55 15.15
CA GLY A 71 -0.23 17.36 16.06
C GLY A 71 -1.56 17.00 15.39
N PHE A 72 -1.57 16.75 14.07
CA PHE A 72 -2.78 16.40 13.35
C PHE A 72 -2.79 14.94 12.93
N SER A 73 -3.93 14.27 13.06
CA SER A 73 -4.15 13.02 12.35
C SER A 73 -4.31 13.30 10.85
N TRP A 74 -3.74 12.43 10.02
CA TRP A 74 -3.95 12.49 8.58
C TRP A 74 -5.43 12.26 8.26
N LEU A 75 -6.00 13.14 7.46
CA LEU A 75 -7.36 13.05 6.95
C LEU A 75 -7.31 13.27 5.44
N PRO A 76 -8.18 12.62 4.64
CA PRO A 76 -8.25 12.91 3.21
C PRO A 76 -8.81 14.31 2.99
N LEU A 77 -8.40 14.97 1.90
CA LEU A 77 -8.78 16.36 1.58
C LEU A 77 -10.30 16.62 1.70
N LYS A 78 -11.13 15.68 1.24
CA LYS A 78 -12.60 15.76 1.34
C LYS A 78 -13.10 15.93 2.78
N ASP A 79 -12.44 15.29 3.73
CA ASP A 79 -12.85 15.32 5.14
C ASP A 79 -12.27 16.56 5.82
N VAL A 80 -11.04 16.97 5.45
CA VAL A 80 -10.44 18.24 5.88
C VAL A 80 -11.32 19.44 5.50
N THR A 81 -11.87 19.48 4.29
CA THR A 81 -12.77 20.56 3.85
C THR A 81 -14.12 20.61 4.58
N ARG A 82 -14.48 19.54 5.29
CA ARG A 82 -15.73 19.45 6.06
C ARG A 82 -15.54 19.79 7.54
N LEU A 83 -14.30 20.03 7.97
CA LEU A 83 -14.00 20.44 9.34
C LEU A 83 -14.61 21.81 9.65
N PRO A 84 -14.87 22.10 10.94
CA PRO A 84 -15.16 23.46 11.39
C PRO A 84 -14.08 24.43 10.90
N ARG A 85 -14.49 25.67 10.64
CA ARG A 85 -13.60 26.69 10.05
C ARG A 85 -12.35 26.92 10.91
N GLU A 86 -12.53 26.90 12.22
CA GLU A 86 -11.47 27.08 13.21
C GLU A 86 -10.41 25.98 13.10
N GLU A 87 -10.82 24.70 13.06
CA GLU A 87 -9.89 23.57 12.92
C GLU A 87 -9.20 23.55 11.54
N LEU A 88 -9.91 23.98 10.50
CA LEU A 88 -9.31 24.14 9.17
C LEU A 88 -8.23 25.23 9.16
N LEU A 89 -8.45 26.34 9.86
CA LEU A 89 -7.47 27.42 9.99
C LEU A 89 -6.24 26.96 10.76
N GLU A 90 -6.40 26.26 11.88
CA GLU A 90 -5.29 25.69 12.66
C GLU A 90 -4.39 24.79 11.80
N ARG A 91 -4.99 23.97 10.94
CA ARG A 91 -4.24 23.12 9.99
C ARG A 91 -3.47 23.93 8.96
N ILE A 92 -4.05 25.01 8.43
CA ILE A 92 -3.39 25.88 7.45
C ILE A 92 -2.21 26.63 8.10
N GLU A 93 -2.39 27.14 9.31
CA GLU A 93 -1.38 27.88 10.05
C GLU A 93 -0.20 27.00 10.48
N ALA A 94 -0.42 25.69 10.67
CA ALA A 94 0.64 24.74 11.00
C ALA A 94 1.61 24.41 9.85
N ILE A 95 1.30 24.84 8.62
CA ILE A 95 2.15 24.63 7.44
C ILE A 95 3.38 25.52 7.55
N PRO A 96 4.60 24.96 7.60
CA PRO A 96 5.79 25.79 7.62
C PRO A 96 5.97 26.50 6.27
N ALA A 97 6.36 27.76 6.35
CA ALA A 97 6.79 28.54 5.21
C ALA A 97 8.28 28.84 5.33
N HIS A 98 9.00 28.72 4.21
CA HIS A 98 10.34 29.31 4.08
C HIS A 98 10.16 30.67 3.40
N GLY A 99 10.12 31.74 4.21
CA GLY A 99 9.71 33.06 3.73
C GLY A 99 8.22 33.08 3.42
N GLU A 100 7.85 33.56 2.22
CA GLU A 100 6.44 33.61 1.76
C GLU A 100 5.97 32.33 1.06
N VAL A 101 6.85 31.33 0.87
CA VAL A 101 6.51 30.11 0.14
C VAL A 101 6.23 28.96 1.12
N PRO A 102 4.99 28.45 1.19
CA PRO A 102 4.66 27.28 1.99
C PRO A 102 5.39 26.04 1.47
N ASN A 103 5.86 25.19 2.39
CA ASN A 103 6.40 23.89 2.03
C ASN A 103 5.28 23.02 1.46
N ARG A 104 5.29 22.80 0.14
CA ARG A 104 4.25 22.04 -0.57
C ARG A 104 4.10 20.60 -0.06
N GLN A 105 5.19 19.97 0.40
CA GLN A 105 5.14 18.59 0.88
C GLN A 105 4.40 18.51 2.22
N GLU A 106 4.69 19.43 3.14
CA GLU A 106 4.01 19.49 4.43
C GLU A 106 2.58 19.99 4.30
N ALA A 107 2.32 20.96 3.42
CA ALA A 107 0.98 21.39 3.08
C ALA A 107 0.12 20.21 2.57
N ALA A 108 0.67 19.40 1.66
CA ALA A 108 -0.03 18.23 1.13
C ALA A 108 -0.30 17.15 2.19
N ALA A 109 0.60 17.01 3.17
CA ALA A 109 0.43 16.08 4.28
C ALA A 109 -0.65 16.54 5.27
N ILE A 110 -0.60 17.81 5.69
CA ILE A 110 -1.49 18.38 6.71
C ILE A 110 -2.92 18.56 6.17
N LEU A 111 -3.05 18.94 4.90
CA LEU A 111 -4.34 19.18 4.24
C LEU A 111 -4.91 17.95 3.53
N GLY A 112 -4.23 16.80 3.57
CA GLY A 112 -4.78 15.56 3.01
C GLY A 112 -4.74 15.44 1.49
N ALA A 113 -3.84 16.18 0.83
CA ALA A 113 -3.70 16.16 -0.63
C ALA A 113 -2.86 14.98 -1.16
N VAL A 114 -2.23 14.21 -0.27
CA VAL A 114 -1.58 12.94 -0.64
C VAL A 114 -2.63 11.86 -0.79
N SER A 115 -2.77 11.28 -1.99
CA SER A 115 -3.73 10.19 -2.21
C SER A 115 -3.41 9.00 -1.31
N ALA A 116 -4.42 8.51 -0.58
CA ALA A 116 -4.33 7.23 0.07
C ALA A 116 -4.13 6.13 -1.00
N PRO A 117 -3.22 5.17 -0.78
CA PRO A 117 -3.05 4.06 -1.71
C PRO A 117 -4.30 3.19 -1.70
N GLU A 118 -4.74 2.75 -2.87
CA GLU A 118 -5.80 1.74 -2.96
C GLU A 118 -5.23 0.40 -2.46
N ILE A 119 -5.66 -0.01 -1.26
CA ILE A 119 -5.22 -1.26 -0.65
C ILE A 119 -5.96 -2.41 -1.34
N THR A 120 -5.22 -3.34 -1.94
CA THR A 120 -5.84 -4.58 -2.46
C THR A 120 -6.28 -5.50 -1.32
N VAL A 121 -7.27 -6.36 -1.55
CA VAL A 121 -7.77 -7.32 -0.54
C VAL A 121 -6.64 -8.23 -0.02
N SER A 122 -5.75 -8.67 -0.91
CA SER A 122 -4.56 -9.46 -0.53
C SER A 122 -3.62 -8.67 0.38
N ARG A 123 -3.39 -7.40 0.08
CA ARG A 123 -2.55 -6.52 0.91
C ARG A 123 -3.18 -6.26 2.29
N ALA A 124 -4.50 -6.09 2.35
CA ALA A 124 -5.22 -5.98 3.62
C ALA A 124 -5.08 -7.26 4.48
N LEU A 125 -5.09 -8.43 3.84
CA LEU A 125 -4.84 -9.71 4.50
C LEU A 125 -3.41 -9.80 5.04
N ASP A 126 -2.40 -9.38 4.25
CA ASP A 126 -1.01 -9.35 4.71
C ASP A 126 -0.81 -8.41 5.91
N LEU A 127 -1.42 -7.23 5.88
CA LEU A 127 -1.40 -6.27 6.99
C LEU A 127 -2.04 -6.88 8.25
N TYR A 128 -3.20 -7.53 8.11
CA TYR A 128 -3.86 -8.23 9.22
C TYR A 128 -2.98 -9.31 9.85
N TRP A 129 -2.35 -10.16 9.04
CA TRP A 129 -1.44 -11.20 9.55
C TRP A 129 -0.15 -10.63 10.15
N GLY A 130 0.35 -9.51 9.62
CA GLY A 130 1.47 -8.78 10.21
C GLY A 130 1.15 -8.24 11.61
N PHE A 131 0.00 -7.60 11.78
CA PHE A 131 -0.43 -7.07 13.09
C PHE A 131 -0.81 -8.15 14.12
N THR A 132 -1.22 -9.34 13.68
CA THR A 132 -1.59 -10.45 14.57
C THR A 132 -0.40 -11.27 15.06
N ARG A 133 0.75 -11.28 14.37
CA ARG A 133 1.98 -11.94 14.88
C ARG A 133 2.51 -11.29 16.16
N ASP A 134 2.23 -10.01 16.38
CA ASP A 134 2.68 -9.28 17.57
C ASP A 134 1.86 -9.59 18.84
N ARG A 135 0.65 -10.17 18.72
CA ARG A 135 -0.22 -10.45 19.88
C ARG A 135 -0.15 -11.89 20.41
N VAL A 136 0.47 -12.82 19.70
CA VAL A 136 0.46 -14.24 20.11
C VAL A 136 1.56 -14.55 21.13
N THR A 137 2.60 -13.73 21.24
CA THR A 137 3.73 -13.99 22.16
C THR A 137 3.51 -13.45 23.57
N GLU A 138 2.59 -12.52 23.79
CA GLU A 138 2.40 -11.88 25.11
C GLU A 138 1.28 -12.52 25.95
N GLY A 139 0.45 -13.38 25.35
CA GLY A 139 -0.67 -14.06 26.03
C GLY A 139 -0.40 -15.50 26.50
N LEU A 140 0.75 -16.09 26.18
CA LEU A 140 0.99 -17.53 26.32
C LEU A 140 2.18 -17.89 27.23
N LEU A 141 2.50 -17.04 28.21
CA LEU A 141 3.43 -17.36 29.30
C LEU A 141 2.81 -17.33 30.72
N HIS A 142 1.51 -17.04 30.86
CA HIS A 142 0.85 -17.00 32.18
C HIS A 142 0.14 -18.31 32.60
N ILE A 143 0.12 -19.35 31.76
CA ILE A 143 -0.59 -20.60 32.06
C ILE A 143 0.38 -21.79 32.09
N SER A 144 1.42 -21.71 32.90
CA SER A 144 2.19 -22.91 33.24
C SER A 144 2.91 -22.83 34.59
N VAL A 145 2.27 -22.30 35.63
CA VAL A 145 2.67 -22.61 37.02
C VAL A 145 1.44 -22.57 37.93
N ARG A 146 0.69 -23.68 38.03
CA ARG A 146 -0.05 -24.02 39.26
C ARG A 146 -0.59 -25.46 39.23
N GLY A 147 0.09 -26.32 39.99
CA GLY A 147 -0.54 -27.28 40.89
C GLY A 147 -1.30 -28.44 40.25
N ILE A 148 -0.59 -29.50 39.87
CA ILE A 148 -1.15 -30.85 39.91
C ILE A 148 -0.76 -31.43 41.28
N HIS A 149 -1.57 -31.15 42.29
CA HIS A 149 -1.61 -31.92 43.52
C HIS A 149 -3.06 -32.36 43.70
N LEU A 150 -3.36 -33.58 43.27
CA LEU A 150 -4.55 -34.29 43.67
C LEU A 150 -4.08 -35.49 44.48
N GLU A 151 -4.19 -35.31 45.80
CA GLU A 151 -4.18 -36.39 46.77
C GLU A 151 -5.25 -37.41 46.37
N ASN A 152 -4.85 -38.67 46.30
CA ASN A 152 -5.74 -39.81 46.15
C ASN A 152 -6.15 -40.28 47.55
N PRO A 153 -7.44 -40.28 47.93
CA PRO A 153 -7.87 -41.03 49.09
C PRO A 153 -8.23 -42.47 48.68
N GLU A 154 -7.87 -43.38 49.58
CA GLU A 154 -8.38 -44.76 49.75
C GLU A 154 -7.48 -45.89 49.24
N GLY A 155 -6.95 -46.65 50.22
CA GLY A 155 -6.10 -47.83 50.08
C GLY A 155 -5.21 -48.03 51.30
#